data_AF-A0A1G2CCX1-F1
#
_entry.id   AF-A0A1G2CCX1-F1
#
_cell.length_a   1.000
_cell.length_b   1.000
_cell.length_c   1.000
_cell.angle_alpha   90.00
_cell.angle_beta   90.00
_cell.angle_gamma   90.00
#
_symmetry.space_group_name_H-M   'P 1'
#
loop_
_entity.id
_entity.type
_entity.pdbx_description
1 polymer ?
#
loop_
_entity_poly.entity_id
_entity_poly.type
_entity_poly.pdbx_seq_one_letter_code
_entity_poly.pdbx_strand_id
1 'polypeptide(L)'
;MKYFAWIAIGFVAIVVVAALFFVGSPAHQRQVRFDEERLRDLQSLQHQLAIYYGAKGNLPATLADMKGFEGFSVPLDPETRASYEYTVKNEMQFQLCAIFALASSEGGQDDLTRPLYPKAAYYGAPTSDSWKHSAGRACFDITLEKSLPSTNQTYPAVIVKPAA
;
A
#
# COMPACT_ATOMS: atom_id res chain seq x y z
N MET A 1 -2.53 17.57 52.15
CA MET A 1 -3.27 17.94 50.92
C MET A 1 -2.36 18.23 49.72
N LYS A 2 -1.36 19.13 49.79
CA LYS A 2 -0.46 19.43 48.65
C LYS A 2 0.33 18.20 48.14
N TYR A 3 0.94 17.41 49.02
CA TYR A 3 1.72 16.22 48.61
C TYR A 3 0.89 15.15 47.90
N PHE A 4 -0.36 14.96 48.32
CA PHE A 4 -1.27 14.00 47.69
C PHE A 4 -1.57 14.38 46.22
N ALA A 5 -1.75 15.67 45.93
CA ALA A 5 -1.97 16.14 44.56
C ALA A 5 -0.75 15.90 43.65
N TRP A 6 0.47 16.16 44.14
CA TRP A 6 1.70 15.89 43.38
C TRP A 6 1.92 14.39 43.15
N ILE A 7 1.63 13.54 44.13
CA ILE A 7 1.70 12.08 43.99
C ILE A 7 0.68 11.59 42.96
N ALA A 8 -0.56 12.09 43.02
CA ALA A 8 -1.60 11.71 42.06
C ALA A 8 -1.24 12.14 40.62
N ILE A 9 -0.73 13.36 40.43
CA ILE A 9 -0.27 13.84 39.12
C ILE A 9 0.89 12.98 38.61
N GLY A 10 1.87 12.68 39.47
CA GLY A 10 2.99 11.83 39.11
C GLY A 10 2.54 10.42 38.71
N PHE A 11 1.61 9.84 39.44
CA PHE A 11 1.05 8.52 39.13
C PHE A 11 0.34 8.51 37.78
N VAL A 12 -0.52 9.50 37.50
CA VAL A 12 -1.21 9.63 36.21
C VAL A 12 -0.20 9.81 35.07
N ALA A 13 0.82 10.65 35.26
CA ALA A 13 1.87 10.85 34.27
C ALA A 13 2.63 9.55 33.96
N ILE A 14 2.97 8.74 34.97
CA ILE A 14 3.62 7.45 34.78
C ILE A 14 2.73 6.50 33.98
N VAL A 15 1.43 6.42 34.30
CA VAL A 15 0.48 5.57 33.58
C VAL A 15 0.37 6.00 32.11
N VAL A 16 0.30 7.31 31.84
CA VAL A 16 0.25 7.84 30.46
C VAL A 16 1.54 7.52 29.70
N VAL A 17 2.72 7.75 30.30
CA VAL A 17 4.01 7.45 29.66
C VAL A 17 4.16 5.96 29.40
N ALA A 18 3.77 5.11 30.35
CA ALA A 18 3.79 3.66 30.17
C ALA A 18 2.86 3.23 29.03
N ALA A 19 1.62 3.76 28.98
CA ALA A 19 0.69 3.46 27.90
C ALA A 19 1.23 3.88 26.52
N LEU A 20 1.82 5.08 26.42
CA LEU A 20 2.46 5.57 25.19
C LEU A 20 3.68 4.74 24.78
N PHE A 21 4.41 4.18 25.74
CA PHE A 21 5.52 3.28 25.45
C PHE A 21 5.04 1.95 24.85
N PHE A 22 3.92 1.40 25.34
CA PHE A 22 3.36 0.14 24.82
C PHE A 22 2.61 0.31 23.49
N VAL A 23 1.84 1.39 23.31
CA VAL A 23 1.05 1.63 22.09
C VAL A 23 1.86 2.33 20.99
N GLY A 24 2.98 2.96 21.37
CA GLY A 24 3.76 3.84 20.49
C GLY A 24 3.29 5.30 20.57
N SER A 25 4.19 6.21 20.21
CA SER A 25 3.90 7.65 20.25
C SER A 25 2.87 8.06 19.18
N PRO A 26 2.16 9.20 19.34
CA PRO A 26 1.27 9.71 18.30
C PRO A 26 1.96 9.92 16.95
N ALA A 27 3.25 10.27 16.96
CA ALA A 27 4.05 10.41 15.75
C ALA A 27 4.27 9.07 15.04
N HIS A 28 4.56 8.00 15.80
CA HIS A 28 4.71 6.66 15.26
C HIS A 28 3.40 6.14 14.66
N GLN A 29 2.28 6.29 15.38
CA GLN A 29 0.97 5.88 14.88
C GLN A 29 0.57 6.63 13.59
N ARG A 30 0.94 7.90 13.47
CA ARG A 30 0.73 8.67 12.23
C ARG A 30 1.54 8.12 11.06
N GLN A 31 2.80 7.71 11.29
CA GLN A 31 3.63 7.07 10.26
C GLN A 31 3.04 5.74 9.81
N VAL A 32 2.59 4.90 10.76
CA VAL A 32 1.87 3.66 10.44
C VAL A 32 0.69 3.94 9.52
N ARG A 33 -0.19 4.89 9.88
CA ARG A 33 -1.37 5.23 9.06
C ARG A 33 -1.02 5.68 7.65
N PHE A 34 0.04 6.49 7.49
CA PHE A 34 0.47 6.91 6.17
C PHE A 34 1.02 5.75 5.34
N ASP A 35 1.78 4.83 5.94
CA ASP A 35 2.25 3.63 5.25
C ASP A 35 1.10 2.69 4.87
N GLU A 36 0.09 2.53 5.73
CA GLU A 36 -1.15 1.80 5.39
C GLU A 36 -1.87 2.41 4.19
N GLU A 37 -1.97 3.74 4.13
CA GLU A 37 -2.63 4.46 3.04
C GLU A 37 -1.82 4.38 1.75
N ARG A 38 -0.48 4.54 1.81
CA ARG A 38 0.43 4.30 0.68
C ARG A 38 0.23 2.91 0.08
N LEU A 39 0.16 1.88 0.92
CA LEU A 39 -0.02 0.51 0.47
C LEU A 39 -1.39 0.29 -0.20
N ARG A 40 -2.46 0.88 0.36
CA ARG A 40 -3.80 0.84 -0.26
C ARG A 40 -3.82 1.55 -1.60
N ASP A 41 -3.15 2.69 -1.70
CA ASP A 41 -3.04 3.46 -2.94
C ASP A 41 -2.30 2.66 -4.02
N LEU A 42 -1.17 2.03 -3.70
CA LEU A 42 -0.43 1.20 -4.65
C LEU A 42 -1.26 0.01 -5.14
N GLN A 43 -2.01 -0.65 -4.25
CA GLN A 43 -2.90 -1.74 -4.62
C GLN A 43 -4.08 -1.27 -5.47
N SER A 44 -4.65 -0.10 -5.17
CA SER A 44 -5.70 0.52 -5.97
C SER A 44 -5.19 0.90 -7.37
N LEU A 45 -4.00 1.51 -7.47
CA LEU A 45 -3.33 1.81 -8.73
C LEU A 45 -3.09 0.55 -9.55
N GLN A 46 -2.55 -0.50 -8.93
CA GLN A 46 -2.33 -1.79 -9.56
C GLN A 46 -3.64 -2.38 -10.11
N HIS A 47 -4.74 -2.28 -9.38
CA HIS A 47 -6.04 -2.75 -9.84
C HIS A 47 -6.53 -1.94 -11.05
N GLN A 48 -6.48 -0.61 -10.97
CA GLN A 48 -6.95 0.25 -12.05
C GLN A 48 -6.09 0.11 -13.32
N LEU A 49 -4.77 -0.09 -13.18
CA LEU A 49 -3.87 -0.37 -14.29
C LEU A 49 -4.21 -1.68 -15.00
N ALA A 50 -4.61 -2.72 -14.25
CA ALA A 50 -5.07 -3.97 -14.83
C ALA A 50 -6.39 -3.80 -15.61
N ILE A 51 -7.33 -3.01 -15.08
CA ILE A 51 -8.58 -2.65 -15.79
C ILE A 51 -8.26 -1.88 -17.07
N TYR A 52 -7.41 -0.85 -16.97
CA TYR A 52 -6.99 -0.02 -18.11
C TYR A 52 -6.38 -0.89 -19.20
N TYR A 53 -5.46 -1.80 -18.84
CA TYR A 53 -4.86 -2.73 -19.80
C TYR A 53 -5.90 -3.65 -20.44
N GLY A 54 -6.84 -4.20 -19.67
CA GLY A 54 -7.92 -5.02 -20.23
C GLY A 54 -8.81 -4.27 -21.22
N ALA A 55 -9.06 -2.97 -20.99
CA ALA A 55 -9.90 -2.14 -21.84
C ALA A 55 -9.17 -1.57 -23.08
N LYS A 56 -7.88 -1.23 -22.95
CA LYS A 56 -7.09 -0.54 -23.99
C LYS A 56 -6.09 -1.45 -24.70
N GLY A 57 -5.74 -2.58 -24.12
CA GLY A 57 -4.73 -3.51 -24.62
C GLY A 57 -3.28 -3.06 -24.42
N ASN A 58 -3.05 -1.94 -23.72
CA ASN A 58 -1.72 -1.43 -23.40
C ASN A 58 -1.69 -0.75 -22.03
N LEU A 59 -0.49 -0.59 -21.47
CA LEU A 59 -0.27 0.19 -20.26
C LEU A 59 -0.22 1.69 -20.60
N PRO A 60 -0.72 2.57 -19.70
CA PRO A 60 -0.60 4.01 -19.90
C PRO A 60 0.87 4.44 -19.84
N ALA A 61 1.24 5.49 -20.57
CA ALA A 61 2.62 6.01 -20.54
C ALA A 61 2.93 6.66 -19.18
N THR A 62 1.95 7.31 -18.57
CA THR A 62 2.04 7.95 -17.27
C THR A 62 0.78 7.70 -16.43
N LEU A 63 0.87 7.82 -15.11
CA LEU A 63 -0.32 7.75 -14.25
C LEU A 63 -1.33 8.87 -14.57
N ALA A 64 -0.86 10.02 -15.08
CA ALA A 64 -1.72 11.12 -15.47
C ALA A 64 -2.66 10.77 -16.63
N ASP A 65 -2.27 9.85 -17.51
CA ASP A 65 -3.09 9.38 -18.64
C ASP A 65 -4.30 8.56 -18.17
N MET A 66 -4.28 8.09 -16.93
CA MET A 66 -5.43 7.40 -16.30
C MET A 66 -6.46 8.38 -15.74
N LYS A 67 -6.15 9.69 -15.68
CA LYS A 67 -7.04 10.68 -15.08
C LYS A 67 -8.36 10.74 -15.85
N GLY A 68 -9.47 10.46 -15.16
CA GLY A 68 -10.80 10.47 -15.76
C GLY A 68 -11.18 9.19 -16.50
N PHE A 69 -10.28 8.18 -16.55
CA PHE A 69 -10.67 6.84 -16.96
C PHE A 69 -11.63 6.26 -15.93
N GLU A 70 -12.90 6.07 -16.32
CA GLU A 70 -13.98 5.57 -15.43
C GLU A 70 -14.16 6.38 -14.13
N GLY A 71 -13.85 7.68 -14.15
CA GLY A 71 -13.91 8.52 -12.95
C GLY A 71 -12.82 8.24 -11.91
N PHE A 72 -11.81 7.45 -12.27
CA PHE A 72 -10.66 7.19 -11.40
C PHE A 72 -9.83 8.46 -11.17
N SER A 73 -9.53 8.71 -9.90
CA SER A 73 -8.60 9.73 -9.47
C SER A 73 -7.31 9.08 -9.01
N VAL A 74 -6.20 9.47 -9.61
CA VAL A 74 -4.86 9.01 -9.21
C VAL A 74 -4.58 9.46 -7.78
N PRO A 75 -4.34 8.54 -6.83
CA PRO A 75 -4.01 8.90 -5.46
C PRO A 75 -2.63 9.59 -5.39
N LEU A 76 -2.44 10.37 -4.33
CA LEU A 76 -1.20 11.08 -4.03
C LEU A 76 -0.74 10.68 -2.64
N ASP A 77 0.56 10.67 -2.43
CA ASP A 77 1.16 10.34 -1.14
C ASP A 77 0.52 11.16 -0.01
N PRO A 78 0.03 10.52 1.07
CA PRO A 78 -0.78 11.18 2.09
C PRO A 78 0.01 12.21 2.92
N GLU A 79 1.33 12.08 2.95
CA GLU A 79 2.22 12.96 3.71
C GLU A 79 2.78 14.10 2.84
N THR A 80 3.31 13.77 1.66
CA THR A 80 4.04 14.69 0.78
C THR A 80 3.18 15.27 -0.33
N ARG A 81 2.02 14.65 -0.62
CA ARG A 81 1.13 14.98 -1.74
C ARG A 81 1.79 14.82 -3.11
N ALA A 82 2.92 14.12 -3.17
CA ALA A 82 3.58 13.76 -4.42
C ALA A 82 2.85 12.62 -5.13
N SER A 83 3.02 12.52 -6.45
CA SER A 83 2.52 11.36 -7.20
C SER A 83 3.43 10.15 -6.96
N TYR A 84 2.84 8.96 -6.91
CA TYR A 84 3.60 7.71 -6.80
C TYR A 84 4.46 7.47 -8.03
N GLU A 85 5.61 6.84 -7.84
CA GLU A 85 6.50 6.50 -8.93
C GLU A 85 5.93 5.31 -9.72
N TYR A 86 5.87 5.47 -11.04
CA TYR A 86 5.37 4.47 -11.97
C TYR A 86 6.31 4.36 -13.16
N THR A 87 6.76 3.13 -13.45
CA THR A 87 7.66 2.84 -14.57
C THR A 87 7.16 1.62 -15.32
N VAL A 88 6.91 1.77 -16.62
CA VAL A 88 6.64 0.64 -17.51
C VAL A 88 7.96 -0.08 -17.79
N LYS A 89 8.03 -1.38 -17.49
CA LYS A 89 9.21 -2.22 -17.76
C LYS A 89 9.08 -2.94 -19.11
N ASN A 90 7.89 -3.48 -19.41
CA ASN A 90 7.54 -4.18 -20.65
C ASN A 90 6.04 -3.98 -20.95
N GLU A 91 5.52 -4.55 -22.05
CA GLU A 91 4.11 -4.44 -22.45
C GLU A 91 3.10 -4.87 -21.37
N MET A 92 3.47 -5.86 -20.55
CA MET A 92 2.64 -6.41 -19.47
C MET A 92 3.33 -6.31 -18.10
N GLN A 93 4.39 -5.52 -17.97
CA GLN A 93 5.13 -5.40 -16.72
C GLN A 93 5.38 -3.94 -16.38
N PHE A 94 5.10 -3.57 -15.15
CA PHE A 94 5.35 -2.24 -14.64
C PHE A 94 5.80 -2.30 -13.18
N GLN A 95 6.33 -1.20 -12.70
CA GLN A 95 6.80 -1.03 -11.35
C GLN A 95 6.07 0.13 -10.69
N LEU A 96 5.68 -0.06 -9.43
CA LEU A 96 5.14 0.99 -8.57
C LEU A 96 6.03 1.14 -7.35
N CYS A 97 6.39 2.38 -7.00
CA CYS A 97 7.19 2.64 -5.80
C CYS A 97 6.57 3.72 -4.90
N ALA A 98 6.83 3.57 -3.60
CA ALA A 98 6.51 4.55 -2.58
C ALA A 98 7.66 4.63 -1.56
N ILE A 99 7.64 5.67 -0.73
CA ILE A 99 8.59 5.85 0.37
C ILE A 99 7.85 5.56 1.68
N PHE A 100 8.18 4.45 2.32
CA PHE A 100 7.58 4.04 3.58
C PHE A 100 8.39 4.56 4.77
N ALA A 101 7.70 4.97 5.83
CA ALA A 101 8.36 5.42 7.06
C ALA A 101 8.89 4.23 7.88
N LEU A 102 8.16 3.11 7.89
CA LEU A 102 8.41 1.94 8.70
C LEU A 102 8.51 0.68 7.83
N ALA A 103 9.19 -0.35 8.33
CA ALA A 103 9.12 -1.67 7.72
C ALA A 103 7.75 -2.31 7.99
N SER A 104 7.26 -3.18 7.09
CA SER A 104 5.95 -3.83 7.27
C SER A 104 5.86 -4.61 8.59
N SER A 105 6.98 -5.20 9.04
CA SER A 105 7.09 -5.92 10.31
C SER A 105 7.00 -5.04 11.56
N GLU A 106 7.31 -3.75 11.44
CA GLU A 106 7.27 -2.78 12.54
C GLU A 106 5.90 -2.09 12.62
N GLY A 107 5.27 -1.86 11.47
CA GLY A 107 3.96 -1.22 11.38
C GLY A 107 2.77 -2.13 11.69
N GLY A 108 2.98 -3.43 11.91
CA GLY A 108 1.90 -4.40 12.13
C GLY A 108 1.00 -4.56 10.90
N GLN A 109 1.55 -4.38 9.69
CA GLN A 109 0.79 -4.28 8.44
C GLN A 109 0.54 -5.65 7.77
N ASP A 110 0.70 -6.75 8.49
CA ASP A 110 0.62 -8.13 7.94
C ASP A 110 -0.70 -8.43 7.21
N ASP A 111 -1.81 -7.82 7.63
CA ASP A 111 -3.09 -7.96 6.94
C ASP A 111 -3.18 -7.13 5.64
N LEU A 112 -2.49 -6.00 5.59
CA LEU A 112 -2.49 -5.10 4.44
C LEU A 112 -1.46 -5.48 3.38
N THR A 113 -0.44 -6.27 3.74
CA THR A 113 0.47 -6.87 2.75
C THR A 113 -0.22 -7.93 1.87
N ARG A 114 -1.47 -8.28 2.21
CA ARG A 114 -2.35 -9.12 1.39
C ARG A 114 -3.12 -8.26 0.39
N PRO A 115 -3.44 -8.78 -0.80
CA PRO A 115 -4.23 -8.02 -1.77
C PRO A 115 -5.62 -7.66 -1.25
N LEU A 116 -6.03 -6.39 -1.41
CA LEU A 116 -7.34 -5.83 -1.05
C LEU A 116 -8.53 -6.56 -1.69
N TYR A 117 -8.29 -7.28 -2.80
CA TYR A 117 -9.32 -8.02 -3.53
C TYR A 117 -8.97 -9.52 -3.57
N PRO A 118 -9.47 -10.32 -2.61
CA PRO A 118 -9.05 -11.71 -2.41
C PRO A 118 -9.65 -12.72 -3.41
N LYS A 119 -10.23 -12.28 -4.53
CA LYS A 119 -10.70 -13.23 -5.55
C LYS A 119 -9.48 -13.88 -6.20
N ALA A 120 -9.19 -15.11 -5.80
CA ALA A 120 -8.12 -15.98 -6.33
C ALA A 120 -8.18 -16.22 -7.85
N ALA A 121 -9.30 -15.87 -8.49
CA ALA A 121 -9.44 -15.90 -9.95
C ALA A 121 -8.92 -14.61 -10.64
N TYR A 122 -8.79 -13.50 -9.91
CA TYR A 122 -8.43 -12.19 -10.48
C TYR A 122 -6.95 -11.83 -10.24
N TYR A 123 -6.42 -12.20 -9.08
CA TYR A 123 -5.02 -12.01 -8.73
C TYR A 123 -4.43 -13.42 -8.68
N GLY A 124 -3.28 -13.67 -9.31
CA GLY A 124 -2.58 -14.94 -9.17
C GLY A 124 -2.48 -15.30 -7.67
N ALA A 125 -2.41 -16.59 -7.33
CA ALA A 125 -2.50 -17.08 -5.95
C ALA A 125 -1.81 -16.12 -4.95
N PRO A 126 -2.56 -15.39 -4.10
CA PRO A 126 -1.99 -14.33 -3.30
C PRO A 126 -0.97 -14.92 -2.34
N THR A 127 0.31 -14.61 -2.54
CA THR A 127 1.32 -14.87 -1.51
C THR A 127 1.16 -13.79 -0.44
N SER A 128 1.30 -14.17 0.84
CA SER A 128 1.21 -13.25 1.98
C SER A 128 2.26 -12.13 1.98
N ASP A 129 3.19 -12.18 1.02
CA ASP A 129 4.45 -11.45 1.02
C ASP A 129 4.58 -10.49 -0.18
N SER A 130 3.58 -10.44 -1.06
CA SER A 130 3.60 -9.65 -2.31
C SER A 130 3.89 -8.16 -2.09
N TRP A 131 3.45 -7.61 -0.97
CA TRP A 131 3.54 -6.19 -0.64
C TRP A 131 4.43 -5.91 0.58
N LYS A 132 5.23 -6.88 1.03
CA LYS A 132 6.20 -6.64 2.10
C LYS A 132 7.28 -5.65 1.65
N HIS A 133 7.64 -4.74 2.55
CA HIS A 133 8.66 -3.73 2.30
C HIS A 133 9.47 -3.42 3.57
N SER A 134 10.69 -2.92 3.37
CA SER A 134 11.47 -2.25 4.40
C SER A 134 11.00 -0.79 4.58
N ALA A 135 11.51 -0.11 5.59
CA ALA A 135 11.46 1.34 5.64
C ALA A 135 12.25 1.94 4.46
N GLY A 136 11.89 3.16 4.06
CA GLY A 136 12.47 3.89 2.94
C GLY A 136 11.77 3.61 1.61
N ARG A 137 12.46 3.91 0.50
CA ARG A 137 11.93 3.69 -0.85
C ARG A 137 11.81 2.19 -1.13
N ALA A 138 10.60 1.72 -1.39
CA ALA A 138 10.31 0.36 -1.79
C ALA A 138 9.54 0.34 -3.11
N CYS A 139 9.87 -0.64 -3.96
CA CYS A 139 9.28 -0.82 -5.27
C CYS A 139 8.68 -2.21 -5.39
N PHE A 140 7.63 -2.33 -6.18
CA PHE A 140 6.93 -3.57 -6.45
C PHE A 140 6.86 -3.78 -7.95
N ASP A 141 7.30 -4.95 -8.39
CA ASP A 141 7.20 -5.38 -9.78
C ASP A 141 5.88 -6.10 -9.98
N ILE A 142 5.07 -5.54 -10.87
CA ILE A 142 3.75 -6.04 -11.22
C ILE A 142 3.79 -6.60 -12.64
N THR A 143 3.36 -7.84 -12.79
CA THR A 143 3.21 -8.53 -14.08
C THR A 143 1.75 -8.86 -14.31
N LEU A 144 1.25 -8.47 -15.47
CA LEU A 144 -0.07 -8.82 -15.99
C LEU A 144 0.06 -10.11 -16.79
N GLU A 145 -0.67 -11.15 -16.39
CA GLU A 145 -0.74 -12.42 -17.11
C GLU A 145 -2.06 -12.51 -17.86
N LYS A 146 -2.01 -13.10 -19.06
CA LYS A 146 -3.21 -13.37 -19.85
C LYS A 146 -4.11 -14.34 -19.08
N SER A 147 -5.38 -14.00 -18.93
CA SER A 147 -6.34 -14.81 -18.18
C SER A 147 -6.42 -16.24 -18.72
N LEU A 148 -6.58 -17.22 -17.83
CA LEU A 148 -6.72 -18.61 -18.22
C LEU A 148 -8.06 -18.83 -18.96
N PRO A 149 -8.12 -19.70 -19.98
CA PRO A 149 -9.31 -19.90 -20.82
C PRO A 149 -10.55 -20.42 -20.08
N SER A 150 -10.42 -20.90 -18.83
CA SER A 150 -11.55 -21.30 -17.98
C SER A 150 -12.26 -20.14 -17.29
N THR A 151 -11.73 -18.92 -17.40
CA THR A 151 -12.30 -17.72 -16.78
C THR A 151 -13.05 -16.92 -17.85
N ASN A 152 -14.37 -16.75 -17.68
CA ASN A 152 -15.17 -15.82 -18.49
C ASN A 152 -14.84 -14.38 -18.05
N GLN A 153 -13.61 -13.95 -18.34
CA GLN A 153 -12.95 -12.82 -17.69
C GLN A 153 -12.45 -11.79 -18.71
N THR A 154 -12.65 -10.52 -18.39
CA THR A 154 -12.34 -9.36 -19.26
C THR A 154 -11.01 -8.66 -18.88
N TYR A 155 -10.32 -9.10 -17.83
CA TYR A 155 -9.11 -8.45 -17.27
C TYR A 155 -7.99 -9.46 -16.99
N PRO A 156 -6.70 -9.07 -17.11
CA PRO A 156 -5.57 -9.96 -16.88
C PRO A 156 -5.43 -10.37 -15.41
N ALA A 157 -4.84 -11.54 -15.17
CA ALA A 157 -4.40 -11.92 -13.83
C ALA A 157 -3.19 -11.08 -13.42
N VAL A 158 -3.02 -10.81 -12.12
CA VAL A 158 -1.92 -9.95 -11.64
C VAL A 158 -1.03 -10.68 -10.65
N ILE A 159 0.29 -10.56 -10.87
CA ILE A 159 1.34 -11.02 -9.96
C ILE A 159 2.12 -9.81 -9.47
N VAL A 160 2.29 -9.68 -8.15
CA VAL A 160 3.06 -8.61 -7.50
C VAL A 160 4.23 -9.24 -6.76
N LYS A 161 5.42 -8.67 -6.92
CA LYS A 161 6.63 -9.08 -6.19
C LYS A 161 7.37 -7.85 -5.68
N PRO A 162 7.91 -7.87 -4.45
CA PRO A 162 8.89 -6.86 -4.02
C PRO A 162 10.05 -6.83 -5.02
N ALA A 163 10.42 -5.65 -5.48
CA ALA A 163 11.61 -5.47 -6.31
C ALA A 163 12.85 -5.74 -5.45
N ALA A 164 13.81 -6.46 -6.02
CA ALA A 164 15.10 -6.75 -5.40
C ALA A 164 15.98 -5.48 -5.28
#